data_AF-A0A7V9W590-F1
#
_entry.id   AF-A0A7V9W590-F1
#
_cell.length_a   1.000
_cell.length_b   1.000
_cell.length_c   1.000
_cell.angle_alpha   90.00
_cell.angle_beta   90.00
_cell.angle_gamma   90.00
#
_symmetry.space_group_name_H-M   'P 1'
#
loop_
_entity.id
_entity.type
_entity.pdbx_description
1 polymer ?
#
loop_
_entity_poly.entity_id
_entity_poly.type
_entity_poly.pdbx_seq_one_letter_code
_entity_poly.pdbx_strand_id
1 'polypeptide(L)'
;PTRAEVFDVANAVLDGTDAVMLSAETAAGDYPVETLEAMQRVCLGAERERIAQESGHRIHEGFTRIDETIALSAMYAANHLAGVAAIACMTSTGYTPLIASRIRSGLPIVGLAHSPVAQRRMALYRGVVSLPFDTTAMAAGELNARALALLVEQGIAEPGDHVILTRGDHMNAHGGTNTMKILEV
;
A
#
# COMPACT_ATOMS: atom_id res chain seq x y z
N PRO A 1 -17.75 -20.58 7.07
CA PRO A 1 -18.68 -19.73 6.28
C PRO A 1 -19.45 -20.56 5.25
N THR A 2 -20.65 -20.11 4.90
CA THR A 2 -21.42 -20.66 3.80
C THR A 2 -20.82 -20.28 2.45
N ARG A 3 -21.19 -20.98 1.38
CA ARG A 3 -20.75 -20.61 0.02
C ARG A 3 -21.22 -19.21 -0.37
N ALA A 4 -22.41 -18.80 0.08
CA ALA A 4 -22.95 -17.47 -0.21
C ALA A 4 -22.11 -16.36 0.45
N GLU A 5 -21.75 -16.52 1.72
CA GLU A 5 -20.87 -15.57 2.44
C GLU A 5 -19.50 -15.45 1.77
N VAL A 6 -18.93 -16.57 1.29
CA VAL A 6 -17.67 -16.57 0.55
C VAL A 6 -17.79 -15.75 -0.74
N PHE A 7 -18.88 -15.91 -1.50
CA PHE A 7 -19.10 -15.13 -2.72
C PHE A 7 -19.32 -13.64 -2.44
N ASP A 8 -20.02 -13.31 -1.37
CA ASP A 8 -20.28 -11.91 -0.98
C ASP A 8 -18.97 -11.18 -0.68
N VAL A 9 -18.13 -11.75 0.19
CA VAL A 9 -16.80 -11.19 0.52
C VAL A 9 -15.91 -11.11 -0.72
N ALA A 10 -15.88 -12.16 -1.55
CA ALA A 10 -15.06 -12.16 -2.76
C ALA A 10 -15.49 -11.04 -3.73
N ASN A 11 -16.78 -10.87 -3.98
CA ASN A 11 -17.27 -9.82 -4.88
C ASN A 11 -16.96 -8.42 -4.35
N ALA A 12 -17.08 -8.18 -3.04
CA ALA A 12 -16.70 -6.89 -2.45
C ALA A 12 -15.21 -6.55 -2.71
N VAL A 13 -14.32 -7.55 -2.66
CA VAL A 13 -12.90 -7.39 -3.00
C VAL A 13 -12.70 -7.05 -4.48
N LEU A 14 -13.43 -7.72 -5.38
CA LEU A 14 -13.34 -7.49 -6.84
C LEU A 14 -13.92 -6.13 -7.26
N ASP A 15 -14.97 -5.67 -6.58
CA ASP A 15 -15.52 -4.32 -6.71
C ASP A 15 -14.52 -3.26 -6.25
N GLY A 16 -13.60 -3.66 -5.37
CA GLY A 16 -12.45 -2.87 -4.95
C GLY A 16 -12.66 -2.13 -3.64
N THR A 17 -13.40 -2.72 -2.71
CA THR A 17 -13.50 -2.22 -1.34
C THR A 17 -12.11 -2.11 -0.69
N ASP A 18 -11.93 -1.11 0.18
CA ASP A 18 -10.73 -0.98 0.99
C ASP A 18 -10.69 -2.01 2.13
N ALA A 19 -11.86 -2.35 2.68
CA ALA A 19 -12.00 -3.26 3.80
C ALA A 19 -13.34 -3.99 3.78
N VAL A 20 -13.36 -5.13 4.47
CA VAL A 20 -14.57 -5.87 4.84
C VAL A 20 -14.66 -5.92 6.36
N MET A 21 -15.87 -5.99 6.90
CA MET A 21 -16.12 -5.83 8.33
C MET A 21 -16.82 -7.06 8.90
N LEU A 22 -16.32 -7.53 10.05
CA LEU A 22 -17.00 -8.49 10.92
C LEU A 22 -17.65 -7.73 12.08
N SER A 23 -18.85 -8.14 12.46
CA SER A 23 -19.62 -7.54 13.53
C SER A 23 -19.82 -8.55 14.66
N ALA A 24 -20.99 -9.22 14.69
CA ALA A 24 -21.33 -10.18 15.73
C ALA A 24 -20.39 -11.39 15.74
N GLU A 25 -19.85 -11.75 14.57
CA GLU A 25 -18.98 -12.89 14.37
C GLU A 25 -17.72 -12.82 15.23
N THR A 26 -17.15 -11.62 15.39
CA THR A 26 -15.96 -11.39 16.25
C THR A 26 -16.30 -10.83 17.61
N ALA A 27 -17.42 -10.11 17.76
CA ALA A 27 -17.79 -9.48 19.03
C ALA A 27 -18.45 -10.44 20.03
N ALA A 28 -19.23 -11.41 19.54
CA ALA A 28 -20.02 -12.32 20.38
C ALA A 28 -20.13 -13.75 19.82
N GLY A 29 -19.47 -14.04 18.70
CA GLY A 29 -19.50 -15.36 18.06
C GLY A 29 -18.62 -16.38 18.76
N ASP A 30 -18.93 -17.66 18.56
CA ASP A 30 -18.19 -18.78 19.16
C ASP A 30 -16.81 -19.02 18.49
N TYR A 31 -16.60 -18.50 17.28
CA TYR A 31 -15.42 -18.76 16.43
C TYR A 31 -14.80 -17.46 15.87
N PRO A 32 -14.38 -16.50 16.71
CA PRO A 32 -13.91 -15.19 16.25
C PRO A 32 -12.61 -15.28 15.44
N VAL A 33 -11.70 -16.18 15.82
CA VAL A 33 -10.39 -16.35 15.15
C VAL A 33 -10.57 -17.08 13.82
N GLU A 34 -11.34 -18.16 13.80
CA GLU A 34 -11.58 -18.96 12.60
C GLU A 34 -12.38 -18.17 11.55
N THR A 35 -13.26 -17.27 11.99
CA THR A 35 -13.97 -16.34 11.11
C THR A 35 -12.98 -15.38 10.44
N LEU A 36 -12.06 -14.79 11.21
CA LEU A 36 -11.03 -13.90 10.67
C LEU A 36 -10.12 -14.64 9.67
N GLU A 37 -9.65 -15.84 10.02
CA GLU A 37 -8.83 -16.66 9.13
C GLU A 37 -9.58 -17.05 7.85
N ALA A 38 -10.87 -17.36 7.96
CA ALA A 38 -11.71 -17.66 6.80
C ALA A 38 -11.86 -16.44 5.89
N MET A 39 -12.16 -15.26 6.46
CA MET A 39 -12.26 -14.01 5.71
C MET A 39 -10.93 -13.66 5.02
N GLN A 40 -9.81 -13.78 5.72
CA GLN A 40 -8.48 -13.56 5.15
C GLN A 40 -8.21 -14.48 3.95
N ARG A 41 -8.50 -15.78 4.06
CA ARG A 41 -8.31 -16.72 2.94
C ARG A 41 -9.17 -16.36 1.72
N VAL A 42 -10.39 -15.87 1.93
CA VAL A 42 -11.28 -15.45 0.83
C VAL A 42 -10.73 -14.20 0.15
N CYS A 43 -10.30 -13.19 0.91
CA CYS A 43 -9.69 -11.98 0.35
C CYS A 43 -8.44 -12.32 -0.48
N LEU A 44 -7.50 -13.10 0.07
CA LEU A 44 -6.28 -13.52 -0.65
C LEU A 44 -6.59 -14.35 -1.90
N GLY A 45 -7.68 -15.12 -1.89
CA GLY A 45 -8.15 -15.85 -3.07
C GLY A 45 -8.66 -14.90 -4.16
N ALA A 46 -9.51 -13.94 -3.79
CA ALA A 46 -10.09 -12.98 -4.71
C ALA A 46 -9.05 -11.99 -5.30
N GLU A 47 -8.04 -11.60 -4.53
CA GLU A 47 -6.96 -10.71 -4.98
C GLU A 47 -6.05 -11.31 -6.06
N ARG A 48 -6.10 -12.63 -6.26
CA ARG A 48 -5.37 -13.32 -7.35
C ARG A 48 -6.05 -13.15 -8.70
N GLU A 49 -7.31 -12.74 -8.73
CA GLU A 49 -8.02 -12.51 -9.98
C GLU A 49 -7.44 -11.31 -10.72
N ARG A 50 -7.27 -11.47 -12.04
CA ARG A 50 -6.64 -10.46 -12.91
C ARG A 50 -7.33 -9.09 -12.80
N ILE A 51 -8.66 -9.08 -12.70
CA ILE A 51 -9.45 -7.85 -12.54
C ILE A 51 -9.10 -7.07 -11.26
N ALA A 52 -8.64 -7.76 -10.21
CA ALA A 52 -8.23 -7.12 -8.95
C ALA A 52 -6.83 -6.49 -9.05
N GLN A 53 -6.02 -6.89 -10.02
CA GLN A 53 -4.62 -6.49 -10.18
C GLN A 53 -4.41 -5.46 -11.30
N GLU A 54 -5.28 -5.44 -12.31
CA GLU A 54 -5.15 -4.55 -13.47
C GLU A 54 -5.91 -3.24 -13.29
N SER A 55 -5.29 -2.14 -13.73
CA SER A 55 -5.87 -0.80 -13.74
C SER A 55 -5.79 -0.21 -15.14
N GLY A 56 -6.73 0.70 -15.47
CA GLY A 56 -6.59 1.59 -16.63
C GLY A 56 -5.76 2.85 -16.35
N HIS A 57 -5.16 2.93 -15.15
CA HIS A 57 -4.24 4.00 -14.69
C HIS A 57 -4.74 5.44 -14.83
N ARG A 58 -6.05 5.65 -15.00
CA ARG A 58 -6.69 6.96 -15.18
C ARG A 58 -6.00 7.82 -16.26
N ILE A 59 -5.53 7.19 -17.34
CA ILE A 59 -4.69 7.79 -18.40
C ILE A 59 -5.37 8.99 -19.10
N HIS A 60 -6.69 9.12 -19.01
CA HIS A 60 -7.48 10.17 -19.66
C HIS A 60 -7.86 11.34 -18.74
N GLU A 61 -7.41 11.34 -17.48
CA GLU A 61 -7.75 12.35 -16.50
C GLU A 61 -6.61 13.37 -16.29
N GLY A 62 -6.97 14.63 -16.04
CA GLY A 62 -6.00 15.68 -15.68
C GLY A 62 -5.89 15.84 -14.16
N PHE A 63 -4.67 16.02 -13.66
CA PHE A 63 -4.39 16.21 -12.23
C PHE A 63 -3.86 17.62 -11.95
N THR A 64 -4.20 18.18 -10.80
CA THR A 64 -3.80 19.54 -10.39
C THR A 64 -2.77 19.54 -9.25
N ARG A 65 -2.65 18.44 -8.50
CA ARG A 65 -1.73 18.30 -7.38
C ARG A 65 -0.46 17.54 -7.78
N ILE A 66 0.69 18.01 -7.28
CA ILE A 66 1.99 17.38 -7.53
C ILE A 66 2.06 16.01 -6.84
N ASP A 67 1.65 15.93 -5.58
CA ASP A 67 1.70 14.69 -4.80
C ASP A 67 0.78 13.58 -5.34
N GLU A 68 -0.39 13.95 -5.86
CA GLU A 68 -1.27 13.04 -6.61
C GLU A 68 -0.59 12.55 -7.89
N THR A 69 -0.02 13.45 -8.68
CA THR A 69 0.66 13.12 -9.94
C THR A 69 1.84 12.16 -9.71
N ILE A 70 2.64 12.38 -8.66
CA ILE A 70 3.75 11.50 -8.29
C ILE A 70 3.26 10.13 -7.85
N ALA A 71 2.21 10.06 -7.03
CA ALA A 71 1.65 8.78 -6.57
C ALA A 71 1.14 7.93 -7.75
N LEU A 72 0.40 8.55 -8.68
CA LEU A 72 -0.13 7.86 -9.85
C LEU A 72 0.97 7.44 -10.83
N SER A 73 2.00 8.28 -11.02
CA SER A 73 3.18 7.95 -11.82
C SER A 73 3.97 6.77 -11.23
N ALA A 74 4.10 6.73 -9.90
CA ALA A 74 4.75 5.63 -9.19
C ALA A 74 3.99 4.31 -9.39
N MET A 75 2.66 4.33 -9.28
CA MET A 75 1.84 3.14 -9.55
C MET A 75 1.89 2.69 -11.00
N TYR A 76 1.94 3.64 -11.95
CA TYR A 76 2.16 3.29 -13.35
C TYR A 76 3.52 2.61 -13.55
N ALA A 77 4.60 3.20 -13.04
CA ALA A 77 5.93 2.61 -13.13
C ALA A 77 5.99 1.22 -12.49
N ALA A 78 5.44 1.06 -11.28
CA ALA A 78 5.43 -0.20 -10.56
C ALA A 78 4.70 -1.31 -11.30
N ASN A 79 3.54 -1.02 -11.90
CA ASN A 79 2.75 -2.03 -12.60
C ASN A 79 3.34 -2.45 -13.96
N HIS A 80 4.29 -1.69 -14.53
CA HIS A 80 4.82 -1.94 -15.88
C HIS A 80 6.31 -2.30 -15.90
N LEU A 81 7.09 -1.92 -14.89
CA LEU A 81 8.49 -2.29 -14.77
C LEU A 81 8.61 -3.70 -14.17
N ALA A 82 9.26 -4.60 -14.90
CA ALA A 82 9.56 -5.94 -14.40
C ALA A 82 10.55 -5.89 -13.22
N GLY A 83 10.38 -6.80 -12.27
CA GLY A 83 11.26 -6.90 -11.09
C GLY A 83 10.94 -5.92 -9.97
N VAL A 84 9.86 -5.14 -10.06
CA VAL A 84 9.42 -4.30 -8.93
C VAL A 84 8.78 -5.16 -7.86
N ALA A 85 9.31 -5.11 -6.64
CA ALA A 85 8.77 -5.83 -5.48
C ALA A 85 7.79 -4.98 -4.66
N ALA A 86 7.98 -3.66 -4.57
CA ALA A 86 7.14 -2.80 -3.75
C ALA A 86 7.17 -1.32 -4.17
N ILE A 87 6.14 -0.59 -3.74
CA ILE A 87 6.11 0.89 -3.77
C ILE A 87 6.30 1.40 -2.34
N ALA A 88 7.42 2.06 -2.04
CA ALA A 88 7.70 2.66 -0.74
C ALA A 88 7.34 4.15 -0.74
N CYS A 89 6.45 4.56 0.14
CA CYS A 89 5.91 5.92 0.22
C CYS A 89 6.28 6.57 1.55
N MET A 90 7.27 7.48 1.53
CA MET A 90 7.62 8.29 2.70
C MET A 90 6.59 9.40 2.88
N THR A 91 5.84 9.37 3.98
CA THR A 91 4.72 10.29 4.19
C THR A 91 4.52 10.67 5.64
N SER A 92 4.15 11.94 5.88
CA SER A 92 3.77 12.43 7.22
C SER A 92 2.29 12.23 7.54
N THR A 93 1.43 12.17 6.52
CA THR A 93 -0.05 12.19 6.69
C THR A 93 -0.76 10.93 6.18
N GLY A 94 -0.09 10.12 5.35
CA GLY A 94 -0.71 8.99 4.66
C GLY A 94 -1.33 9.32 3.30
N TYR A 95 -1.26 10.58 2.84
CA TYR A 95 -1.93 10.99 1.60
C TYR A 95 -1.38 10.28 0.35
N THR A 96 -0.07 10.17 0.21
CA THR A 96 0.53 9.50 -0.97
C THR A 96 0.13 8.02 -1.06
N PRO A 97 0.22 7.20 0.01
CA PRO A 97 -0.35 5.85 0.02
C PRO A 97 -1.84 5.78 -0.26
N LEU A 98 -2.64 6.73 0.24
CA LEU A 98 -4.07 6.79 -0.04
C LEU A 98 -4.36 6.96 -1.53
N ILE A 99 -3.59 7.80 -2.23
CA ILE A 99 -3.76 7.99 -3.68
C ILE A 99 -3.25 6.77 -4.43
N ALA A 100 -2.09 6.24 -4.04
CA ALA A 100 -1.49 5.05 -4.64
C ALA A 100 -2.44 3.85 -4.56
N SER A 101 -3.10 3.62 -3.42
CA SER A 101 -4.01 2.50 -3.20
C SER A 101 -5.31 2.58 -4.02
N ARG A 102 -5.60 3.70 -4.68
CA ARG A 102 -6.73 3.82 -5.63
C ARG A 102 -6.43 3.18 -6.98
N ILE A 103 -5.17 2.83 -7.23
CA ILE A 103 -4.76 2.11 -8.43
C ILE A 103 -4.62 0.63 -8.09
N ARG A 104 -5.36 -0.21 -8.83
CA ARG A 104 -5.27 -1.66 -8.71
C ARG A 104 -3.85 -2.13 -9.04
N SER A 105 -3.29 -2.95 -8.17
CA SER A 105 -1.96 -3.55 -8.29
C SER A 105 -1.90 -4.81 -7.44
N GLY A 106 -1.08 -5.79 -7.87
CA GLY A 106 -0.70 -6.93 -7.04
C GLY A 106 0.49 -6.65 -6.12
N LEU A 107 1.10 -5.47 -6.23
CA LEU A 107 2.28 -5.08 -5.46
C LEU A 107 1.89 -4.44 -4.12
N PRO A 108 2.64 -4.72 -3.04
CA PRO A 108 2.44 -4.04 -1.76
C PRO A 108 2.85 -2.56 -1.85
N ILE A 109 2.03 -1.70 -1.26
CA ILE A 109 2.34 -0.28 -1.06
C ILE A 109 2.80 -0.11 0.39
N VAL A 110 4.05 0.25 0.61
CA VAL A 110 4.61 0.43 1.95
C VAL A 110 4.52 1.90 2.36
N GLY A 111 3.65 2.22 3.32
CA GLY A 111 3.56 3.55 3.92
C GLY A 111 4.58 3.73 5.04
N LEU A 112 5.64 4.51 4.77
CA LEU A 112 6.70 4.82 5.74
C LEU A 112 6.38 6.12 6.46
N ALA A 113 6.00 6.05 7.74
CA ALA A 113 5.58 7.22 8.50
C ALA A 113 6.11 7.23 9.94
N HIS A 114 6.57 8.38 10.42
CA HIS A 114 6.92 8.58 11.83
C HIS A 114 5.67 8.68 12.73
N SER A 115 4.61 9.34 12.25
CA SER A 115 3.41 9.62 13.05
C SER A 115 2.55 8.37 13.27
N PRO A 116 2.27 7.97 14.53
CA PRO A 116 1.34 6.88 14.82
C PRO A 116 -0.08 7.12 14.31
N VAL A 117 -0.49 8.39 14.15
CA VAL A 117 -1.80 8.74 13.58
C VAL A 117 -1.83 8.42 12.10
N ALA A 118 -0.77 8.75 11.35
CA ALA A 118 -0.67 8.39 9.93
C ALA A 118 -0.59 6.87 9.75
N GLN A 119 0.18 6.18 10.59
CA GLN A 119 0.29 4.72 10.53
C GLN A 119 -1.06 4.03 10.71
N ARG A 120 -1.79 4.37 11.78
CA ARG A 120 -3.13 3.80 12.05
C ARG A 120 -4.13 4.12 10.95
N ARG A 121 -4.05 5.31 10.34
CA ARG A 121 -4.90 5.68 9.21
C ARG A 121 -4.62 4.82 7.99
N MET A 122 -3.35 4.56 7.69
CA MET A 122 -2.93 3.76 6.54
C MET A 122 -3.28 2.28 6.68
N ALA A 123 -3.44 1.77 7.90
CA ALA A 123 -3.86 0.39 8.13
C ALA A 123 -5.24 0.04 7.54
N LEU A 124 -6.05 1.05 7.17
CA LEU A 124 -7.34 0.84 6.51
C LEU A 124 -7.24 0.87 4.98
N TYR A 125 -6.11 1.29 4.41
CA TYR A 125 -5.99 1.46 2.96
C TYR A 125 -5.70 0.14 2.28
N ARG A 126 -6.43 -0.17 1.22
CA ARG A 126 -6.23 -1.40 0.44
C ARG A 126 -4.78 -1.57 0.01
N GLY A 127 -4.20 -2.74 0.26
CA GLY A 127 -2.85 -3.07 -0.20
C GLY A 127 -1.72 -2.25 0.44
N VAL A 128 -2.02 -1.44 1.48
CA VAL A 128 -1.02 -0.63 2.16
C VAL A 128 -0.51 -1.34 3.42
N VAL A 129 0.80 -1.55 3.48
CA VAL A 129 1.52 -1.97 4.68
C VAL A 129 2.11 -0.73 5.35
N SER A 130 1.63 -0.39 6.54
CA SER A 130 2.14 0.76 7.29
C SER A 130 3.33 0.34 8.15
N LEU A 131 4.50 0.97 7.93
CA LEU A 131 5.69 0.74 8.75
C LEU A 131 6.15 2.04 9.45
N PRO A 132 6.56 1.95 10.73
CA PRO A 132 7.15 3.07 11.42
C PRO A 132 8.50 3.43 10.78
N PHE A 133 8.67 4.69 10.40
CA PHE A 133 9.92 5.18 9.83
C PHE A 133 10.21 6.60 10.31
N ASP A 134 11.12 6.70 11.28
CA ASP A 134 11.56 7.98 11.82
C ASP A 134 12.78 8.48 11.05
N THR A 135 12.69 9.70 10.55
CA THR A 135 13.73 10.33 9.73
C THR A 135 14.40 11.51 10.40
N THR A 136 13.99 11.87 11.61
CA THR A 136 14.42 13.09 12.31
C THR A 136 15.92 13.14 12.58
N ALA A 137 16.54 11.99 12.85
CA ALA A 137 17.98 11.86 13.12
C ALA A 137 18.81 11.40 11.91
N MET A 138 18.20 11.25 10.73
CA MET A 138 18.87 10.69 9.56
C MET A 138 19.49 11.78 8.67
N ALA A 139 20.68 11.52 8.14
CA ALA A 139 21.25 12.34 7.09
C ALA A 139 20.48 12.14 5.77
N ALA A 140 20.38 13.18 4.94
CA ALA A 140 19.61 13.12 3.70
C ALA A 140 20.09 12.02 2.73
N GLY A 141 21.41 11.72 2.73
CA GLY A 141 21.99 10.66 1.90
C GLY A 141 21.65 9.24 2.35
N GLU A 142 21.30 9.04 3.62
CA GLU A 142 21.05 7.72 4.21
C GLU A 142 19.59 7.28 4.10
N LEU A 143 18.66 8.22 3.89
CA LEU A 143 17.22 7.99 3.88
C LEU A 143 16.79 6.83 2.98
N ASN A 144 17.27 6.83 1.73
CA ASN A 144 16.86 5.82 0.76
C ASN A 144 17.38 4.43 1.17
N ALA A 145 18.66 4.35 1.56
CA ALA A 145 19.28 3.10 1.98
C ALA A 145 18.61 2.52 3.23
N ARG A 146 18.24 3.36 4.20
CA ARG A 146 17.53 2.93 5.40
C ARG A 146 16.10 2.46 5.12
N ALA A 147 15.42 3.10 4.16
CA ALA A 147 14.10 2.64 3.72
C ALA A 147 14.20 1.25 3.06
N LEU A 148 15.14 1.04 2.14
CA LEU A 148 15.35 -0.25 1.49
C LEU A 148 15.73 -1.35 2.50
N ALA A 149 16.66 -1.05 3.41
CA ALA A 149 17.06 -1.98 4.46
C ALA A 149 15.88 -2.42 5.34
N LEU A 150 14.97 -1.51 5.67
CA LEU A 150 13.75 -1.84 6.41
C LEU A 150 12.81 -2.75 5.60
N LEU A 151 12.65 -2.51 4.29
CA LEU A 151 11.85 -3.39 3.42
C LEU A 151 12.42 -4.81 3.38
N VAL A 152 13.74 -4.95 3.31
CA VAL A 152 14.43 -6.25 3.36
C VAL A 152 14.25 -6.92 4.72
N GLU A 153 14.42 -6.18 5.81
CA GLU A 153 14.23 -6.70 7.18
C GLU A 153 12.80 -7.24 7.40
N GLN A 154 11.80 -6.60 6.80
CA GLN A 154 10.40 -7.04 6.86
C GLN A 154 10.06 -8.14 5.84
N GLY A 155 11.01 -8.58 5.01
CA GLY A 155 10.80 -9.60 3.98
C GLY A 155 9.88 -9.14 2.85
N ILE A 156 9.78 -7.83 2.61
CA ILE A 156 8.95 -7.24 1.55
C ILE A 156 9.71 -7.20 0.20
N ALA A 157 11.03 -7.08 0.25
CA ALA A 157 11.89 -7.08 -0.92
C ALA A 157 13.20 -7.86 -0.65
N GLU A 158 13.81 -8.38 -1.70
CA GLU A 158 15.05 -9.14 -1.67
C GLU A 158 16.16 -8.44 -2.47
N PRO A 159 17.45 -8.74 -2.21
CA PRO A 159 18.54 -8.19 -3.02
C PRO A 159 18.35 -8.48 -4.51
N GLY A 160 18.48 -7.43 -5.34
CA GLY A 160 18.23 -7.49 -6.78
C GLY A 160 16.80 -7.13 -7.21
N ASP A 161 15.87 -6.96 -6.27
CA ASP A 161 14.55 -6.40 -6.57
C ASP A 161 14.61 -4.89 -6.85
N HIS A 162 13.62 -4.38 -7.56
CA HIS A 162 13.37 -2.96 -7.70
C HIS A 162 12.31 -2.45 -6.72
N VAL A 163 12.52 -1.27 -6.16
CA VAL A 163 11.56 -0.56 -5.31
C VAL A 163 11.30 0.83 -5.86
N ILE A 164 10.03 1.19 -6.00
CA ILE A 164 9.61 2.54 -6.36
C ILE A 164 9.46 3.37 -5.08
N LEU A 165 10.39 4.30 -4.83
CA LEU A 165 10.38 5.16 -3.65
C LEU A 165 9.76 6.53 -3.98
N THR A 166 8.78 6.97 -3.21
CA THR A 166 8.22 8.32 -3.27
C THR A 166 8.50 9.10 -1.98
N ARG A 167 8.88 10.38 -2.12
CA ARG A 167 9.15 11.26 -0.98
C ARG A 167 8.98 12.74 -1.35
N GLY A 168 8.94 13.60 -0.33
CA GLY A 168 9.16 15.03 -0.49
C GLY A 168 10.63 15.41 -0.24
N ASP A 169 11.07 16.51 -0.83
CA ASP A 169 12.43 17.04 -0.58
C ASP A 169 12.56 17.74 0.77
N HIS A 170 11.47 18.30 1.29
CA HIS A 170 11.46 18.91 2.62
C HIS A 170 11.01 17.91 3.68
N MET A 171 11.93 17.52 4.54
CA MET A 171 11.64 16.72 5.72
C MET A 171 10.68 17.52 6.63
N ASN A 172 9.56 16.91 7.03
CA ASN A 172 8.52 17.48 7.91
C ASN A 172 7.56 18.54 7.33
N ALA A 173 7.55 18.77 6.01
CA ALA A 173 6.46 19.54 5.38
C ALA A 173 5.27 18.63 5.03
N HIS A 174 4.05 18.99 5.46
CA HIS A 174 2.84 18.27 5.06
C HIS A 174 2.49 18.55 3.58
N GLY A 175 2.11 17.51 2.83
CA GLY A 175 1.60 17.65 1.45
C GLY A 175 2.65 18.06 0.41
N GLY A 176 3.86 17.52 0.51
CA GLY A 176 5.01 17.92 -0.31
C GLY A 176 5.69 16.79 -1.09
N THR A 177 5.02 15.64 -1.30
CA THR A 177 5.58 14.58 -2.14
C THR A 177 5.76 15.09 -3.55
N ASN A 178 7.00 15.15 -4.01
CA ASN A 178 7.38 15.73 -5.29
C ASN A 178 8.42 14.89 -6.04
N THR A 179 8.90 13.81 -5.43
CA THR A 179 9.99 12.98 -5.93
C THR A 179 9.55 11.53 -6.03
N MET A 180 9.89 10.90 -7.15
CA MET A 180 9.85 9.45 -7.36
C MET A 180 11.25 8.97 -7.74
N LYS A 181 11.67 7.83 -7.21
CA LYS A 181 12.91 7.13 -7.57
C LYS A 181 12.63 5.66 -7.78
N ILE A 182 13.36 5.04 -8.70
CA ILE A 182 13.42 3.60 -8.87
C ILE A 182 14.80 3.19 -8.36
N LEU A 183 14.83 2.29 -7.38
CA LEU A 183 16.05 1.86 -6.71
C LEU A 183 16.14 0.34 -6.76
N GLU A 184 17.35 -0.17 -6.92
CA GLU A 184 17.66 -1.59 -6.72
C GLU A 184 18.02 -1.81 -5.25
N VAL A 185 17.53 -2.91 -4.67
CA VAL A 185 17.77 -3.33 -3.29
C VAL A 185 19.16 -3.89 -3.10
#